data_AF-A0A2P4SDB1-F1
#
_entry.id   AF-A0A2P4SDB1-F1
#
_cell.length_a   1.000
_cell.length_b   1.000
_cell.length_c   1.000
_cell.angle_alpha   90.00
_cell.angle_beta   90.00
_cell.angle_gamma   90.00
#
_symmetry.space_group_name_H-M   'P 1'
#
loop_
_entity.id
_entity.type
_entity.pdbx_description
1 polymer ?
#
loop_
_entity_poly.entity_id
_entity_poly.type
_entity_poly.pdbx_seq_one_letter_code
_entity_poly.pdbx_strand_id
1 'polypeptide(L)'
;MEDGPQRKKRKSEAVEVDKQLDILAIGTAVGSILLYSTVKGELQSKLDGGHDNRINCVRWHQDNCCLYSCSEDKHIVEWNTQTCKVK
;
A
#
# COMPACT_ATOMS: atom_id res chain seq x y z
N MET A 1 -42.69 -3.27 39.61
CA MET A 1 -43.03 -3.82 38.28
C MET A 1 -43.12 -2.62 37.36
N GLU A 2 -42.27 -2.37 36.38
CA GLU A 2 -41.15 -3.09 35.81
C GLU A 2 -40.13 -2.06 35.30
N ASP A 3 -38.89 -2.50 35.24
CA ASP A 3 -37.65 -1.78 34.96
C ASP A 3 -37.63 -1.20 33.53
N GLY A 4 -37.28 0.09 33.38
CA GLY A 4 -37.14 0.73 32.08
C GLY A 4 -35.91 0.21 31.32
N PRO A 5 -35.95 0.07 29.98
CA PRO A 5 -34.86 -0.58 29.26
C PRO A 5 -33.64 0.35 29.18
N GLN A 6 -32.65 0.11 30.04
CA GLN A 6 -31.29 0.62 29.88
C GLN A 6 -30.64 0.00 28.64
N ARG A 7 -30.62 0.74 27.52
CA ARG A 7 -29.80 0.36 26.37
C ARG A 7 -28.32 0.62 26.68
N LYS A 8 -27.62 -0.47 27.02
CA LYS A 8 -26.17 -0.63 27.15
C LYS A 8 -25.42 0.23 26.12
N LYS A 9 -24.63 1.20 26.59
CA LYS A 9 -23.63 1.88 25.77
C LYS A 9 -22.69 0.80 25.20
N ARG A 10 -22.72 0.58 23.89
CA ARG A 10 -21.68 -0.21 23.22
C ARG A 10 -20.36 0.50 23.50
N LYS A 11 -19.45 -0.16 24.23
CA LYS A 11 -18.04 0.20 24.22
C LYS A 11 -17.63 0.20 22.75
N SER A 12 -17.36 1.38 22.22
CA SER A 12 -16.66 1.51 20.95
C SER A 12 -15.28 0.92 21.19
N GLU A 13 -15.10 -0.35 20.82
CA GLU A 13 -13.76 -0.87 20.58
C GLU A 13 -13.16 0.05 19.52
N ALA A 14 -12.10 0.76 19.88
CA ALA A 14 -11.33 1.52 18.94
C ALA A 14 -10.82 0.50 17.93
N VAL A 15 -11.48 0.42 16.79
CA VAL A 15 -10.86 -0.14 15.59
C VAL A 15 -9.69 0.80 15.38
N GLU A 16 -8.48 0.32 15.69
CA GLU A 16 -7.28 0.93 15.16
C GLU A 16 -7.50 0.93 13.65
N VAL A 17 -7.90 2.11 13.16
CA VAL A 17 -7.71 2.46 11.76
C VAL A 17 -6.20 2.40 11.64
N ASP A 18 -5.70 1.21 11.27
CA ASP A 18 -4.39 1.05 10.66
C ASP A 18 -4.35 2.21 9.70
N LYS A 19 -3.50 3.20 10.00
CA LYS A 19 -3.48 4.45 9.25
C LYS A 19 -3.04 4.03 7.86
N GLN A 20 -4.02 3.70 7.05
CA GLN A 20 -3.89 3.27 5.68
C GLN A 20 -3.26 4.48 5.05
N LEU A 21 -1.94 4.44 4.96
CA LEU A 21 -1.19 5.43 4.23
C LEU A 21 -1.79 5.28 2.84
N ASP A 22 -2.58 6.27 2.43
CA ASP A 22 -3.09 6.34 1.08
C ASP A 22 -1.86 6.55 0.19
N ILE A 23 -1.21 5.45 -0.17
CA ILE A 23 -0.01 5.43 -0.98
C ILE A 23 -0.42 5.17 -2.43
N LEU A 24 0.00 6.06 -3.31
CA LEU A 24 -0.03 5.85 -4.74
C LEU A 24 1.28 5.22 -5.20
N ALA A 25 1.20 4.07 -5.87
CA ALA A 25 2.31 3.51 -6.61
C ALA A 25 2.22 3.92 -8.08
N ILE A 26 3.34 4.40 -8.63
CA ILE A 26 3.45 4.85 -10.01
C ILE A 26 4.64 4.14 -10.65
N GLY A 27 4.36 3.31 -11.66
CA GLY A 27 5.41 2.70 -12.48
C GLY A 27 5.93 3.68 -13.53
N THR A 28 7.24 3.76 -13.70
CA THR A 28 7.90 4.64 -14.67
C THR A 28 8.35 3.89 -15.92
N ALA A 29 8.66 4.65 -16.98
CA ALA A 29 9.21 4.10 -18.22
C ALA A 29 10.64 3.56 -18.08
N VAL A 30 11.34 3.90 -17.00
CA VAL A 30 12.74 3.51 -16.75
C VAL A 30 12.87 2.31 -15.79
N GLY A 31 11.77 1.65 -15.44
CA GLY A 31 11.79 0.48 -14.54
C GLY A 31 11.76 0.82 -13.05
N SER A 32 11.61 2.09 -12.68
CA SER A 32 11.41 2.50 -11.29
C SER A 32 9.94 2.54 -10.90
N ILE A 33 9.62 2.28 -9.64
CA ILE A 33 8.31 2.57 -9.05
C ILE A 33 8.44 3.67 -8.01
N LEU A 34 7.57 4.67 -8.10
CA LEU A 34 7.50 5.77 -7.13
C LEU A 34 6.32 5.51 -6.19
N LEU A 35 6.56 5.62 -4.89
CA LEU A 35 5.54 5.56 -3.85
C LEU A 35 5.30 6.99 -3.34
N TYR A 36 4.08 7.49 -3.52
CA TYR A 36 3.66 8.82 -3.09
C TYR A 36 2.64 8.72 -1.97
N SER A 37 2.81 9.50 -0.91
CA SER A 37 1.77 9.65 0.11
C SER A 37 0.77 10.70 -0.36
N THR A 38 -0.49 10.34 -0.58
CA THR A 38 -1.54 11.32 -0.93
C THR A 38 -1.95 12.15 0.28
N VAL A 39 -1.76 11.61 1.49
CA VAL A 39 -2.04 12.31 2.75
C VAL A 39 -1.09 13.51 2.92
N LYS A 40 0.20 13.33 2.61
CA LYS A 40 1.22 14.39 2.71
C LYS A 40 1.46 15.15 1.41
N GLY A 41 1.12 14.54 0.26
CA GLY A 41 1.44 15.07 -1.06
C GLY A 41 2.93 14.96 -1.42
N GLU A 42 3.66 14.07 -0.76
CA GLU A 42 5.12 13.95 -0.88
C GLU A 42 5.54 12.57 -1.40
N LEU A 43 6.70 12.52 -2.06
CA LEU A 43 7.32 11.26 -2.45
C LEU A 43 7.79 10.54 -1.18
N GLN A 44 7.18 9.40 -0.88
CA GLN A 44 7.54 8.60 0.28
C GLN A 44 8.78 7.75 0.00
N SER A 45 8.85 7.12 -1.16
CA SER A 45 9.97 6.23 -1.52
C SER A 45 10.05 6.01 -3.03
N LYS A 46 11.24 5.65 -3.49
CA LYS A 46 11.48 5.19 -4.86
C LYS A 46 12.07 3.79 -4.82
N LEU A 47 11.43 2.89 -5.54
CA LEU A 47 11.80 1.50 -5.70
C LEU A 47 12.52 1.38 -7.05
N ASP A 48 13.82 1.09 -6.99
CA ASP A 48 14.72 1.00 -8.14
C ASP A 48 15.42 -0.35 -8.16
N GLY A 49 15.94 -0.74 -9.33
CA GLY A 49 16.79 -1.94 -9.47
C GLY A 49 16.04 -3.26 -9.52
N GLY A 50 14.71 -3.23 -9.68
CA GLY A 50 13.90 -4.43 -9.91
C GLY A 50 13.61 -4.68 -11.39
N HIS A 51 13.40 -3.61 -12.17
CA HIS A 51 13.11 -3.70 -13.60
C HIS A 51 14.10 -2.89 -14.42
N ASP A 52 14.47 -3.44 -15.58
CA ASP A 52 15.36 -2.78 -16.56
C ASP A 52 14.58 -2.05 -17.66
N ASN A 53 13.26 -2.23 -17.70
CA ASN A 53 12.40 -1.66 -18.74
C ASN A 53 11.10 -1.09 -18.15
N ARG A 54 10.29 -0.47 -19.02
CA ARG A 54 9.03 0.17 -18.65
C ARG A 54 8.09 -0.77 -17.91
N ILE A 55 7.60 -0.27 -16.79
CA ILE A 55 6.58 -0.95 -16.00
C ILE A 55 5.22 -0.74 -16.67
N ASN A 56 4.53 -1.85 -16.94
CA ASN A 56 3.23 -1.86 -17.61
C ASN A 56 2.08 -1.93 -16.60
N CYS A 57 2.28 -2.63 -15.48
CA CYS A 57 1.26 -2.75 -14.45
C CYS A 57 1.91 -2.82 -13.07
N VAL A 58 1.20 -2.27 -12.09
CA VAL A 58 1.56 -2.30 -10.68
C VAL A 58 0.30 -2.62 -9.88
N ARG A 59 0.36 -3.59 -8.98
CA ARG A 59 -0.79 -4.02 -8.17
C ARG A 59 -0.39 -4.23 -6.71
N TRP A 60 -1.16 -3.61 -5.83
CA TRP A 60 -1.05 -3.77 -4.38
C TRP A 60 -1.63 -5.11 -3.91
N HIS A 61 -0.94 -5.74 -2.97
CA HIS A 61 -1.48 -6.85 -2.18
C HIS A 61 -2.12 -6.31 -0.90
N GLN A 62 -3.36 -6.72 -0.64
CA GLN A 62 -4.19 -6.13 0.42
C GLN A 62 -3.72 -6.52 1.83
N ASP A 63 -3.17 -7.73 1.98
CA ASP A 63 -2.87 -8.28 3.32
C ASP A 63 -1.40 -8.18 3.75
N ASN A 64 -0.46 -8.01 2.81
CA ASN A 64 0.97 -8.28 3.07
C ASN A 64 1.88 -7.05 2.92
N CYS A 65 1.34 -5.86 2.68
CA CYS A 65 2.15 -4.67 2.35
C CYS A 65 3.18 -4.96 1.23
N CYS A 66 2.77 -5.79 0.27
CA CYS A 66 3.56 -6.14 -0.90
C CYS A 66 2.96 -5.49 -2.15
N LEU A 67 3.81 -5.21 -3.12
CA LEU A 67 3.46 -4.63 -4.40
C LEU A 67 4.06 -5.50 -5.49
N TYR A 68 3.25 -5.88 -6.47
CA TYR A 68 3.74 -6.59 -7.65
C TYR A 68 3.83 -5.64 -8.82
N SER A 69 4.93 -5.69 -9.55
CA SER A 69 5.08 -4.98 -10.81
C SER A 69 5.42 -5.93 -11.94
N CYS A 70 4.90 -5.64 -13.13
CA CYS A 70 5.30 -6.31 -14.35
C CYS A 70 5.84 -5.31 -15.37
N SER A 71 6.88 -5.72 -16.07
CA SER A 71 7.60 -4.90 -17.05
C SER A 71 7.74 -5.63 -18.38
N GLU A 72 8.12 -4.89 -19.41
CA GLU A 72 8.51 -5.44 -20.72
C GLU A 72 9.80 -6.27 -20.67
N ASP A 73 10.56 -6.20 -19.57
CA ASP A 73 11.73 -7.04 -19.33
C ASP A 73 11.39 -8.53 -19.10
N LYS A 74 10.10 -8.89 -19.17
CA LYS A 74 9.55 -10.25 -18.97
C LYS A 74 9.66 -10.76 -17.53
N HIS A 75 9.99 -9.89 -16.57
CA HIS A 75 10.05 -10.22 -15.16
C HIS A 75 8.85 -9.64 -14.42
N ILE A 76 8.51 -10.30 -13.31
CA ILE A 76 7.56 -9.80 -12.31
C ILE A 76 8.36 -9.67 -11.03
N VAL A 77 8.29 -8.51 -10.40
CA VAL A 77 9.05 -8.20 -9.18
C VAL A 77 8.08 -7.99 -8.04
N GLU A 78 8.40 -8.59 -6.89
CA GLU A 78 7.74 -8.32 -5.62
C GLU A 78 8.51 -7.25 -4.86
N TRP A 79 7.81 -6.21 -4.45
CA TRP A 79 8.35 -5.15 -3.62
C TRP A 79 7.68 -5.18 -2.27
N ASN A 80 8.48 -5.03 -1.23
CA ASN A 80 7.96 -4.88 0.12
C ASN A 80 7.88 -3.38 0.46
N THR A 81 6.68 -2.85 0.65
CA THR A 81 6.47 -1.40 0.88
C THR A 81 6.68 -0.98 2.33
N GLN A 82 6.84 -1.94 3.25
CA GLN A 82 7.18 -1.67 4.64
C GLN A 82 8.68 -1.48 4.84
N THR A 83 9.49 -2.17 4.03
CA THR A 83 10.96 -2.10 4.06
C THR A 83 11.56 -1.31 2.91
N CYS A 84 10.75 -0.94 1.91
CA CYS A 84 11.16 -0.29 0.66
C CYS A 84 12.31 -1.01 -0.05
N LYS A 85 12.33 -2.35 0.04
CA LYS A 85 13.34 -3.21 -0.60
C LYS A 85 12.69 -4.14 -1.61
N VAL A 86 13.43 -4.41 -2.68
CA VAL A 86 13.12 -5.50 -3.62
C VAL A 86 13.37 -6.84 -2.93
N LYS A 87 12.47 -7.81 -3.13
CA LYS A 87 12.64 -9.18 -2.64
C LYS A 87 13.13 -10.09 -3.74
#